data_AF-A0A2N5YWA8-F1
#
_entry.id   AF-A0A2N5YWA8-F1
#
_cell.length_a   1.000
_cell.length_b   1.000
_cell.length_c   1.000
_cell.angle_alpha   90.00
_cell.angle_beta   90.00
_cell.angle_gamma   90.00
#
_symmetry.space_group_name_H-M   'P 1'
#
loop_
_entity.id
_entity.type
_entity.pdbx_description
1 polymer ?
#
loop_
_entity_poly.entity_id
_entity_poly.type
_entity_poly.pdbx_seq_one_letter_code
_entity_poly.pdbx_strand_id
1 'polypeptide(L)'
;MKKLHLILFLIIPVSFFAQDYPLTGHFQNLNEEDIYYNDVSTLIRPTTGVENQVFDSLIFTTQKYEDVSWLKRKLFHEHLLVQEDERFKIILDPIFDFRFNSTISGKNDEFGYLNTRGVLLQGNLDSRIYFNTSFYENQGVFPEHIERFYNTFNIIPGYGRIKPLTVYNGYDFSAAYGNISLRATDKLNFTLGYDRLFIGDGYRSVILSDFSAPMMYFKTNARIWKFEFNSIYSKALNQNFNNVSNLLEETSINSRYPAKIVSYNTLSYKLKGWNFSLIEILLMTEDMPGWQKLTNYASPFFRGFYSNMNTSYANDLAGLNISWQ
;
A
#
# COMPACT_ATOMS: atom_id res chain seq x y z
N MET A 1 15.47 53.93 -19.44
CA MET A 1 14.46 52.91 -19.79
C MET A 1 14.48 51.80 -18.74
N LYS A 2 13.51 51.75 -17.82
CA LYS A 2 13.41 50.70 -16.79
C LYS A 2 12.47 49.60 -17.31
N LYS A 3 12.96 48.36 -17.43
CA LYS A 3 12.16 47.19 -17.86
C LYS A 3 11.36 46.66 -16.67
N LEU A 4 10.06 46.90 -16.67
CA LEU A 4 9.10 46.31 -15.75
C LEU A 4 8.90 44.83 -16.14
N HIS A 5 9.26 43.89 -15.27
CA HIS A 5 8.98 42.47 -15.46
C HIS A 5 7.66 42.15 -14.75
N LEU A 6 6.62 41.89 -15.53
CA LEU A 6 5.32 41.47 -15.04
C LEU A 6 5.34 39.95 -14.87
N ILE A 7 5.29 39.46 -13.63
CA ILE A 7 5.11 38.04 -13.33
C ILE A 7 3.61 37.77 -13.25
N LEU A 8 3.08 37.03 -14.22
CA LEU A 8 1.67 36.64 -14.29
C LEU A 8 1.49 35.35 -13.47
N PHE A 9 0.83 35.43 -12.31
CA PHE A 9 0.37 34.24 -11.59
C PHE A 9 -0.88 33.70 -12.28
N LEU A 10 -0.77 32.52 -12.89
CA LEU A 10 -1.89 31.79 -13.44
C LEU A 10 -2.65 31.14 -12.28
N ILE A 11 -3.77 31.72 -11.88
CA ILE A 11 -4.65 31.14 -10.86
C ILE A 11 -5.44 30.01 -11.54
N ILE A 12 -4.97 28.78 -11.37
CA ILE A 12 -5.75 27.60 -11.74
C ILE A 12 -6.80 27.38 -10.63
N PRO A 13 -8.10 27.23 -10.94
CA PRO A 13 -9.09 26.87 -9.95
C PRO A 13 -8.79 25.45 -9.46
N VAL A 14 -8.21 25.33 -8.27
CA VAL A 14 -7.99 24.05 -7.59
C VAL A 14 -9.17 23.83 -6.65
N SER A 15 -9.99 22.83 -6.94
CA SER A 15 -10.96 22.33 -5.97
C SER A 15 -10.21 21.52 -4.91
N PHE A 16 -10.25 21.99 -3.66
CA PHE A 16 -9.71 21.24 -2.53
C PHE A 16 -10.78 20.26 -2.03
N PHE A 17 -10.55 18.97 -2.26
CA PHE A 17 -11.33 17.90 -1.64
C PHE A 17 -10.53 17.35 -0.47
N ALA A 18 -11.03 17.55 0.76
CA ALA A 18 -10.49 16.87 1.93
C ALA A 18 -11.07 15.44 1.99
N GLN A 19 -10.20 14.44 2.11
CA GLN A 19 -10.60 13.06 2.36
C GLN A 19 -10.48 12.76 3.85
N ASP A 20 -11.61 12.50 4.50
CA ASP A 20 -11.70 12.21 5.94
C ASP A 20 -11.82 10.72 6.23
N TYR A 21 -11.15 9.89 5.43
CA TYR A 21 -11.11 8.44 5.66
C TYR A 21 -9.85 8.08 6.45
N PRO A 22 -9.86 7.06 7.32
CA PRO A 22 -8.64 6.63 7.99
C PRO A 22 -7.59 6.20 6.97
N LEU A 23 -6.35 6.64 7.15
CA LEU A 23 -5.22 5.94 6.54
C LEU A 23 -5.18 4.56 7.15
N THR A 24 -5.16 3.55 6.30
CA THR A 24 -5.14 2.19 6.79
C THR A 24 -3.70 1.69 6.95
N GLY A 25 -2.71 2.39 6.36
CA GLY A 25 -1.28 2.37 6.67
C GLY A 25 -0.59 1.00 6.56
N HIS A 26 0.65 0.93 6.06
CA HIS A 26 1.43 -0.30 6.22
C HIS A 26 1.95 -0.37 7.67
N PHE A 27 1.77 -1.51 8.33
CA PHE A 27 2.15 -1.67 9.75
C PHE A 27 3.65 -1.71 10.01
N GLN A 28 4.47 -1.82 8.95
CA GLN A 28 5.90 -1.56 9.10
C GLN A 28 6.07 -0.07 9.43
N ASN A 29 6.09 0.24 10.73
CA ASN A 29 6.34 1.56 11.29
C ASN A 29 7.79 1.96 11.00
N LEU A 30 8.03 2.36 9.76
CA LEU A 30 9.24 3.09 9.41
C LEU A 30 8.98 4.55 9.74
N ASN A 31 9.84 5.12 10.58
CA ASN A 31 9.79 6.55 10.82
C ASN A 31 10.07 7.27 9.50
N GLU A 32 9.10 8.03 9.01
CA GLU A 32 9.17 8.64 7.69
C GLU A 32 10.41 9.54 7.55
N GLU A 33 10.78 10.24 8.64
CA GLU A 33 11.97 11.09 8.70
C GLU A 33 13.24 10.32 8.31
N ASP A 34 13.44 9.11 8.84
CA ASP A 34 14.63 8.29 8.58
C ASP A 34 14.74 7.84 7.11
N ILE A 35 13.61 7.78 6.41
CA ILE A 35 13.54 7.36 5.01
C ILE A 35 13.92 8.53 4.08
N TYR A 36 13.46 9.75 4.39
CA TYR A 36 13.69 10.93 3.55
C TYR A 36 15.15 11.39 3.55
N TYR A 37 15.93 11.12 4.61
CA TYR A 37 17.33 11.55 4.71
C TYR A 37 18.32 10.80 3.78
N ASN A 38 17.97 9.63 3.27
CA ASN A 38 18.96 8.70 2.71
C ASN A 38 18.99 8.60 1.17
N ASP A 39 18.45 9.59 0.45
CA ASP A 39 18.33 9.57 -1.02
C ASP A 39 17.61 8.29 -1.55
N VAL A 40 16.79 7.64 -0.73
CA VAL A 40 16.04 6.41 -1.12
C VAL A 40 14.67 6.78 -1.68
N SER A 41 14.21 6.05 -2.70
CA SER A 41 12.87 6.26 -3.27
C SER A 41 11.81 5.68 -2.35
N THR A 42 10.83 6.51 -1.95
CA THR A 42 9.64 6.13 -1.17
C THR A 42 8.41 5.94 -2.03
N LEU A 43 8.56 6.07 -3.35
CA LEU A 43 7.45 6.15 -4.28
C LEU A 43 6.50 4.96 -4.14
N ILE A 44 7.02 3.77 -3.88
CA ILE A 44 6.25 2.53 -3.86
C ILE A 44 6.30 1.90 -2.47
N ARG A 45 5.12 1.56 -1.94
CA ARG A 45 4.94 0.79 -0.71
C ARG A 45 4.06 -0.45 -0.98
N PRO A 46 4.21 -1.55 -0.21
CA PRO A 46 5.09 -1.72 0.93
C PRO A 46 6.56 -1.89 0.52
N THR A 47 7.44 -1.40 1.40
CA THR A 47 8.88 -1.72 1.38
C THR A 47 9.08 -3.07 2.07
N THR A 48 10.16 -3.77 1.74
CA THR A 48 10.42 -5.12 2.27
C THR A 48 11.82 -5.30 2.84
N GLY A 49 12.66 -4.27 2.74
CA GLY A 49 14.07 -4.31 3.13
C GLY A 49 14.98 -4.74 1.98
N VAL A 50 14.44 -5.46 0.99
CA VAL A 50 15.20 -5.90 -0.19
C VAL A 50 15.74 -4.72 -1.00
N GLU A 51 15.02 -3.59 -1.00
CA GLU A 51 15.25 -2.45 -1.86
C GLU A 51 16.58 -1.73 -1.55
N ASN A 52 16.96 -1.64 -0.27
CA ASN A 52 18.21 -1.03 0.18
C ASN A 52 18.54 -1.42 1.64
N GLN A 53 19.81 -1.31 2.01
CA GLN A 53 20.34 -1.47 3.38
C GLN A 53 19.66 -0.56 4.41
N VAL A 54 19.19 0.63 4.02
CA VAL A 54 18.45 1.52 4.94
C VAL A 54 17.14 0.87 5.37
N PHE A 55 16.35 0.35 4.42
CA PHE A 55 15.10 -0.34 4.74
C PHE A 55 15.34 -1.64 5.48
N ASP A 56 16.37 -2.40 5.09
CA ASP A 56 16.80 -3.59 5.82
C ASP A 56 17.09 -3.26 7.29
N SER A 57 17.90 -2.22 7.54
CA SER A 57 18.23 -1.76 8.88
C SER A 57 16.99 -1.29 9.64
N LEU A 58 16.12 -0.47 9.05
CA LEU A 58 14.94 0.05 9.75
C LEU A 58 13.92 -1.05 10.09
N ILE A 59 13.84 -2.12 9.29
CA ILE A 59 12.88 -3.23 9.52
C ILE A 59 13.46 -4.26 10.50
N PHE A 60 14.76 -4.56 10.42
CA PHE A 60 15.36 -5.70 11.12
C PHE A 60 16.33 -5.30 12.25
N THR A 61 16.64 -4.02 12.45
CA THR A 61 17.45 -3.59 13.60
C THR A 61 16.67 -3.71 14.88
N THR A 62 17.25 -4.43 15.85
CA THR A 62 16.68 -4.58 17.19
C THR A 62 17.51 -3.75 18.16
N GLN A 63 16.92 -2.69 18.72
CA GLN A 63 17.58 -1.93 19.79
C GLN A 63 17.42 -2.66 21.13
N LYS A 64 18.49 -2.69 21.93
CA LYS A 64 18.47 -3.26 23.28
C LYS A 64 18.48 -2.13 24.29
N TYR A 65 17.52 -2.15 25.22
CA TYR A 65 17.42 -1.17 26.30
C TYR A 65 17.74 -1.85 27.63
N GLU A 66 18.91 -1.56 28.21
CA GLU A 66 19.36 -2.22 29.44
C GLU A 66 18.76 -1.59 30.71
N ASP A 67 18.47 -0.29 30.69
CA ASP A 67 18.01 0.48 31.86
C ASP A 67 16.49 0.45 32.12
N VAL A 68 15.75 -0.41 31.39
CA VAL A 68 14.28 -0.45 31.44
C VAL A 68 13.80 -1.83 31.90
N SER A 69 12.74 -1.88 32.73
CA SER A 69 12.15 -3.14 33.18
C SER A 69 11.75 -4.05 32.00
N TRP A 70 11.90 -5.37 32.15
CA TRP A 70 11.58 -6.36 31.11
C TRP A 70 10.21 -6.15 30.44
N LEU A 71 9.16 -5.90 31.23
CA LEU A 71 7.80 -5.72 30.70
C LEU A 71 7.69 -4.47 29.81
N LYS A 72 8.23 -3.32 30.26
CA LYS A 72 8.23 -2.08 29.47
C LYS A 72 9.06 -2.23 28.20
N ARG A 73 10.20 -2.93 28.26
CA ARG A 73 11.02 -3.23 27.08
C ARG A 73 10.20 -3.95 26.03
N LYS A 74 9.53 -5.04 26.41
CA LYS A 74 8.75 -5.88 25.50
C LYS A 74 7.46 -5.22 24.98
N LEU A 75 6.89 -4.29 25.74
CA LEU A 75 5.68 -3.57 25.30
C LEU A 75 5.96 -2.37 24.39
N PHE A 76 7.11 -1.69 24.54
CA PHE A 76 7.33 -0.39 23.89
C PHE A 76 8.61 -0.27 23.06
N HIS A 77 9.60 -1.16 23.24
CA HIS A 77 10.94 -0.95 22.71
C HIS A 77 11.50 -2.12 21.90
N GLU A 78 11.08 -3.35 22.22
CA GLU A 78 11.66 -4.56 21.66
C GLU A 78 10.58 -5.46 21.08
N HIS A 79 10.92 -6.10 19.96
CA HIS A 79 10.18 -7.25 19.46
C HIS A 79 10.04 -8.33 20.54
N LEU A 80 8.88 -9.01 20.55
CA LEU A 80 8.57 -10.03 21.54
C LEU A 80 9.52 -11.22 21.42
N LEU A 81 9.58 -11.82 20.22
CA LEU A 81 10.44 -12.96 19.92
C LEU A 81 11.35 -12.63 18.73
N VAL A 82 12.65 -12.79 18.94
CA VAL A 82 13.68 -12.62 17.90
C VAL A 82 14.59 -13.84 17.94
N GLN A 83 14.68 -14.54 16.82
CA GLN A 83 15.67 -15.59 16.59
C GLN A 83 16.64 -15.08 15.52
N GLU A 84 17.91 -14.95 15.86
CA GLU A 84 18.94 -14.39 15.00
C GLU A 84 20.19 -15.28 15.02
N ASP A 85 20.72 -15.54 13.84
CA ASP A 85 21.95 -16.27 13.57
C ASP A 85 22.72 -15.56 12.44
N GLU A 86 23.94 -15.99 12.11
CA GLU A 86 24.78 -15.37 11.09
C GLU A 86 24.10 -15.30 9.70
N ARG A 87 23.20 -16.23 9.42
CA ARG A 87 22.56 -16.39 8.11
C ARG A 87 21.08 -16.06 8.08
N PHE A 88 20.41 -15.93 9.22
CA PHE A 88 18.98 -15.66 9.20
C PHE A 88 18.51 -14.89 10.43
N LYS A 89 17.43 -14.15 10.24
CA LYS A 89 16.73 -13.47 11.32
C LYS A 89 15.23 -13.67 11.17
N ILE A 90 14.56 -14.03 12.27
CA ILE A 90 13.11 -14.19 12.36
C ILE A 90 12.63 -13.39 13.55
N ILE A 91 11.59 -12.60 13.32
CA ILE A 91 10.93 -11.74 14.30
C ILE A 91 9.45 -12.13 14.32
N LEU A 92 8.92 -12.36 15.52
CA LEU A 92 7.51 -12.64 15.74
C LEU A 92 6.95 -11.72 16.83
N ASP A 93 5.98 -10.90 16.45
CA ASP A 93 5.34 -9.92 17.33
C ASP A 93 3.82 -10.08 17.34
N PRO A 94 3.17 -10.04 18.51
CA PRO A 94 1.75 -9.80 18.58
C PRO A 94 1.47 -8.32 18.28
N ILE A 95 0.37 -8.06 17.57
CA ILE A 95 -0.09 -6.71 17.25
C ILE A 95 -1.37 -6.44 18.01
N PHE A 96 -1.41 -5.30 18.70
CA PHE A 96 -2.60 -4.80 19.37
C PHE A 96 -2.77 -3.32 19.04
N ASP A 97 -3.94 -2.95 18.55
CA ASP A 97 -4.31 -1.56 18.30
C ASP A 97 -5.74 -1.34 18.80
N PHE A 98 -5.86 -0.52 19.84
CA PHE A 98 -7.13 -0.18 20.48
C PHE A 98 -7.37 1.30 20.30
N ARG A 99 -8.42 1.64 19.56
CA ARG A 99 -8.82 3.02 19.30
C ARG A 99 -10.21 3.25 19.85
N PHE A 100 -10.40 4.41 20.46
CA PHE A 100 -11.70 4.89 20.90
C PHE A 100 -11.96 6.22 20.22
N ASN A 101 -13.18 6.40 19.73
CA ASN A 101 -13.61 7.64 19.13
C ASN A 101 -14.96 8.05 19.73
N SER A 102 -15.18 9.35 19.84
CA SER A 102 -16.45 9.91 20.30
C SER A 102 -16.70 11.18 19.51
N THR A 103 -17.89 11.31 18.93
CA THR A 103 -18.27 12.52 18.21
C THR A 103 -18.81 13.55 19.20
N ILE A 104 -18.08 14.66 19.39
CA ILE A 104 -18.55 15.81 20.19
C ILE A 104 -19.33 16.74 19.27
N SER A 105 -20.52 16.30 18.83
CA SER A 105 -21.44 17.14 18.07
C SER A 105 -22.79 16.96 18.72
N GLY A 106 -23.22 17.98 19.48
CA GLY A 106 -24.21 17.93 20.57
C GLY A 106 -25.66 17.53 20.23
N LYS A 107 -25.86 16.57 19.33
CA LYS A 107 -27.16 15.95 19.05
C LYS A 107 -27.23 14.45 19.28
N ASN A 108 -26.12 13.73 19.44
CA ASN A 108 -26.02 12.39 20.03
C ASN A 108 -24.53 12.06 20.21
N ASP A 109 -24.13 11.64 21.40
CA ASP A 109 -22.76 11.16 21.65
C ASP A 109 -22.61 9.77 20.99
N GLU A 110 -22.17 9.75 19.74
CA GLU A 110 -21.81 8.50 19.07
C GLU A 110 -20.43 8.05 19.54
N PHE A 111 -20.40 6.91 20.23
CA PHE A 111 -19.18 6.26 20.68
C PHE A 111 -18.81 5.14 19.70
N GLY A 112 -17.60 5.21 19.17
CA GLY A 112 -17.01 4.17 18.34
C GLY A 112 -15.75 3.60 18.97
N TYR A 113 -15.40 2.39 18.54
CA TYR A 113 -14.16 1.75 18.95
C TYR A 113 -13.61 0.89 17.81
N LEU A 114 -12.31 0.63 17.85
CA LEU A 114 -11.64 -0.35 17.02
C LEU A 114 -10.74 -1.19 17.91
N ASN A 115 -10.93 -2.49 17.87
CA ASN A 115 -10.12 -3.48 18.54
C ASN A 115 -9.45 -4.35 17.48
N THR A 116 -8.17 -4.11 17.25
CA THR A 116 -7.35 -4.87 16.31
C THR A 116 -6.41 -5.76 17.10
N ARG A 117 -6.42 -7.04 16.76
CA ARG A 117 -5.53 -8.07 17.30
C ARG A 117 -4.88 -8.79 16.15
N GLY A 118 -3.59 -9.05 16.26
CA GLY A 118 -2.89 -9.69 15.17
C GLY A 118 -1.56 -10.28 15.56
N VAL A 119 -0.90 -10.79 14.55
CA VAL A 119 0.46 -11.31 14.63
C VAL A 119 1.23 -10.88 13.39
N LEU A 120 2.48 -10.51 13.58
CA LEU A 120 3.43 -10.14 12.55
C LEU A 120 4.61 -11.11 12.62
N LEU A 121 4.89 -11.79 11.53
CA LEU A 121 6.07 -12.61 11.34
C LEU A 121 6.88 -12.03 10.19
N GLN A 122 8.11 -11.60 10.47
CA GLN A 122 9.01 -11.09 9.44
C GLN A 122 10.41 -11.67 9.62
N GLY A 123 11.15 -11.76 8.51
CA GLY A 123 12.50 -12.28 8.58
C GLY A 123 13.27 -12.10 7.30
N ASN A 124 14.56 -12.43 7.38
CA ASN A 124 15.45 -12.48 6.25
C ASN A 124 16.40 -13.68 6.34
N LEU A 125 16.88 -14.13 5.18
CA LEU A 125 17.81 -15.24 5.00
C LEU A 125 18.93 -14.78 4.04
N ASP A 126 20.17 -14.93 4.47
CA ASP A 126 21.42 -14.59 3.78
C ASP A 126 21.43 -13.16 3.21
N SER A 127 20.67 -12.23 3.81
CA SER A 127 20.41 -10.88 3.27
C SER A 127 19.99 -10.88 1.78
N ARG A 128 19.39 -11.99 1.33
CA ARG A 128 18.95 -12.21 -0.06
C ARG A 128 17.47 -12.46 -0.15
N ILE A 129 16.92 -13.25 0.77
CA ILE A 129 15.49 -13.52 0.83
C ILE A 129 14.92 -12.80 2.03
N TYR A 130 13.85 -12.06 1.80
CA TYR A 130 13.12 -11.31 2.81
C TYR A 130 11.68 -11.79 2.77
N PHE A 131 11.05 -11.91 3.92
CA PHE A 131 9.65 -12.27 3.98
C PHE A 131 8.95 -11.55 5.12
N ASN A 132 7.68 -11.30 4.92
CA ASN A 132 6.80 -10.75 5.93
C ASN A 132 5.42 -11.37 5.76
N THR A 133 4.74 -11.68 6.85
CA THR A 133 3.34 -12.02 6.86
C THR A 133 2.70 -11.49 8.13
N SER A 134 1.46 -11.05 8.00
CA SER A 134 0.68 -10.60 9.14
C SER A 134 -0.78 -10.97 8.98
N PHE A 135 -1.39 -11.26 10.11
CA PHE A 135 -2.81 -11.56 10.21
C PHE A 135 -3.43 -10.67 11.28
N TYR A 136 -4.61 -10.13 10.96
CA TYR A 136 -5.36 -9.24 11.83
C TYR A 136 -6.80 -9.71 11.89
N GLU A 137 -7.34 -9.70 13.09
CA GLU A 137 -8.76 -9.70 13.36
C GLU A 137 -9.10 -8.33 13.95
N ASN A 138 -10.19 -7.76 13.45
CA ASN A 138 -10.65 -6.44 13.84
C ASN A 138 -12.12 -6.52 14.19
N GLN A 139 -12.47 -5.90 15.31
CA GLN A 139 -13.86 -5.68 15.69
C GLN A 139 -14.04 -4.22 16.08
N GLY A 140 -15.03 -3.54 15.50
CA GLY A 140 -15.22 -2.13 15.78
C GLY A 140 -16.58 -1.58 15.42
N VAL A 141 -16.90 -0.45 16.04
CA VAL A 141 -18.03 0.41 15.70
C VAL A 141 -17.43 1.69 15.13
N PHE A 142 -17.78 2.01 13.89
CA PHE A 142 -17.19 3.14 13.18
C PHE A 142 -18.05 4.40 13.29
N PRO A 143 -17.45 5.59 13.13
CA PRO A 143 -18.22 6.81 12.97
C PRO A 143 -19.12 6.78 11.73
N GLU A 144 -20.18 7.59 11.75
CA GLU A 144 -21.22 7.65 10.71
C GLU A 144 -20.67 7.78 9.27
N HIS A 145 -19.56 8.51 9.06
CA HIS A 145 -19.00 8.67 7.72
C HIS A 145 -18.45 7.37 7.10
N ILE A 146 -17.87 6.49 7.93
CA ILE A 146 -17.44 5.16 7.49
C ILE A 146 -18.64 4.24 7.32
N GLU A 147 -19.63 4.32 8.22
CA GLU A 147 -20.88 3.58 8.11
C GLU A 147 -21.60 3.92 6.80
N ARG A 148 -21.71 5.20 6.43
CA ARG A 148 -22.29 5.63 5.15
C ARG A 148 -21.52 5.09 3.94
N PHE A 149 -20.19 5.06 4.02
CA PHE A 149 -19.37 4.46 2.97
C PHE A 149 -19.63 2.96 2.85
N TYR A 150 -19.70 2.25 3.98
CA TYR A 150 -20.06 0.84 4.03
C TYR A 150 -21.47 0.60 3.46
N ASN A 151 -22.48 1.35 3.88
CA ASN A 151 -23.86 1.19 3.40
C ASN A 151 -24.00 1.44 1.89
N THR A 152 -23.06 2.19 1.30
CA THR A 152 -23.03 2.47 -0.15
C THR A 152 -22.28 1.39 -0.92
N PHE A 153 -21.17 0.87 -0.38
CA PHE A 153 -20.22 0.03 -1.13
C PHE A 153 -20.02 -1.39 -0.57
N ASN A 154 -20.62 -1.69 0.59
CA ASN A 154 -20.43 -2.89 1.43
C ASN A 154 -18.96 -3.25 1.67
N ILE A 155 -18.10 -2.25 1.75
CA ILE A 155 -16.67 -2.40 2.03
C ILE A 155 -16.23 -1.35 3.03
N ILE A 156 -15.26 -1.70 3.87
CA ILE A 156 -14.50 -0.74 4.65
C ILE A 156 -13.18 -0.50 3.91
N PRO A 157 -12.76 0.76 3.69
CA PRO A 157 -11.53 1.06 2.97
C PRO A 157 -10.31 0.34 3.53
N GLY A 158 -9.38 -0.08 2.66
CA GLY A 158 -8.16 -0.80 3.04
C GLY A 158 -8.33 -2.26 3.46
N TYR A 159 -9.58 -2.74 3.59
CA TYR A 159 -9.87 -4.10 4.04
C TYR A 159 -10.51 -4.94 2.94
N GLY A 160 -10.62 -6.23 3.25
CA GLY A 160 -11.29 -7.20 2.40
C GLY A 160 -12.78 -7.30 2.71
N ARG A 161 -13.25 -8.55 2.81
CA ARG A 161 -14.63 -8.85 3.21
C ARG A 161 -14.89 -8.37 4.63
N ILE A 162 -16.06 -7.77 4.82
CA ILE A 162 -16.53 -7.24 6.09
C ILE A 162 -17.81 -7.99 6.48
N LYS A 163 -17.93 -8.35 7.75
CA LYS A 163 -19.13 -8.94 8.33
C LYS A 163 -19.79 -7.91 9.27
N PRO A 164 -20.97 -7.38 8.91
CA PRO A 164 -21.72 -6.56 9.84
C PRO A 164 -22.24 -7.42 11.01
N LEU A 165 -22.22 -6.86 12.21
CA LEU A 165 -22.71 -7.48 13.43
C LEU A 165 -24.09 -6.89 13.74
N THR A 166 -25.02 -7.76 14.18
CA THR A 166 -26.38 -7.35 14.55
C THR A 166 -26.42 -6.52 15.84
N VAL A 167 -25.37 -6.58 16.65
CA VAL A 167 -25.31 -5.90 17.94
C VAL A 167 -24.42 -4.66 17.82
N TYR A 168 -24.89 -3.53 18.36
CA TYR A 168 -24.16 -2.25 18.46
C TYR A 168 -23.71 -1.63 17.12
N ASN A 169 -24.33 -2.00 15.98
CA ASN A 169 -23.87 -1.59 14.64
C ASN A 169 -22.36 -1.86 14.42
N GLY A 170 -21.87 -2.95 15.01
CA GLY A 170 -20.47 -3.33 14.92
C GLY A 170 -20.13 -4.00 13.60
N TYR A 171 -18.84 -4.08 13.33
CA TYR A 171 -18.27 -4.79 12.19
C TYR A 171 -17.17 -5.72 12.66
N ASP A 172 -17.09 -6.88 12.03
CA ASP A 172 -16.04 -7.88 12.21
C ASP A 172 -15.37 -8.10 10.84
N PHE A 173 -14.06 -7.95 10.81
CA PHE A 173 -13.29 -8.10 9.58
C PHE A 173 -11.85 -8.51 9.86
N SER A 174 -11.36 -9.42 9.03
CA SER A 174 -9.99 -9.90 9.10
C SER A 174 -9.19 -9.47 7.89
N ALA A 175 -7.89 -9.26 8.09
CA ALA A 175 -6.96 -9.03 7.00
C ALA A 175 -5.77 -9.97 7.14
N ALA A 176 -5.30 -10.48 6.01
CA ALA A 176 -4.03 -11.18 5.93
C ALA A 176 -3.20 -10.46 4.87
N TYR A 177 -1.95 -10.16 5.21
CA TYR A 177 -0.98 -9.62 4.29
C TYR A 177 0.27 -10.48 4.30
N GLY A 178 1.01 -10.48 3.21
CA GLY A 178 2.32 -11.10 3.22
C GLY A 178 3.03 -10.98 1.89
N ASN A 179 4.35 -11.06 1.95
CA ASN A 179 5.21 -11.02 0.79
C ASN A 179 6.48 -11.84 1.02
N ILE A 180 7.08 -12.25 -0.08
CA ILE A 180 8.42 -12.78 -0.17
C ILE A 180 9.17 -11.98 -1.23
N SER A 181 10.33 -11.47 -0.86
CA SER A 181 11.22 -10.69 -1.69
C SER A 181 12.56 -11.40 -1.86
N LEU A 182 13.12 -11.33 -3.07
CA LEU A 182 14.42 -11.86 -3.45
C LEU A 182 15.29 -10.72 -4.01
N ARG A 183 16.43 -10.49 -3.37
CA ARG A 183 17.54 -9.69 -3.90
C ARG A 183 18.33 -10.57 -4.87
N ALA A 184 17.96 -10.53 -6.15
CA ALA A 184 18.65 -11.31 -7.18
C ALA A 184 20.07 -10.76 -7.43
N THR A 185 20.20 -9.43 -7.44
CA THR A 185 21.48 -8.71 -7.41
C THR A 185 21.31 -7.44 -6.58
N ASP A 186 22.38 -6.71 -6.28
CA ASP A 186 22.30 -5.40 -5.61
C ASP A 186 21.47 -4.35 -6.38
N LYS A 187 21.15 -4.63 -7.64
CA LYS A 187 20.45 -3.74 -8.57
C LYS A 187 19.12 -4.31 -9.06
N LEU A 188 18.75 -5.52 -8.68
CA LEU A 188 17.56 -6.21 -9.20
C LEU A 188 16.91 -7.03 -8.10
N ASN A 189 15.67 -6.67 -7.80
CA ASN A 189 14.86 -7.27 -6.75
C ASN A 189 13.52 -7.73 -7.31
N PHE A 190 13.02 -8.84 -6.79
CA PHE A 190 11.69 -9.37 -7.08
C PHE A 190 10.91 -9.52 -5.79
N THR A 191 9.62 -9.21 -5.81
CA THR A 191 8.71 -9.42 -4.66
C THR A 191 7.43 -10.03 -5.16
N LEU A 192 6.98 -11.12 -4.55
CA LEU A 192 5.64 -11.68 -4.72
C LEU A 192 4.89 -11.50 -3.40
N GLY A 193 3.66 -10.99 -3.46
CA GLY A 193 2.90 -10.78 -2.24
C GLY A 193 1.41 -10.59 -2.44
N TYR A 194 0.72 -10.46 -1.31
CA TYR A 194 -0.66 -10.06 -1.16
C TYR A 194 -0.71 -8.96 -0.10
N ASP A 195 -0.87 -7.71 -0.54
CA ASP A 195 -0.89 -6.54 0.34
C ASP A 195 -1.62 -5.40 -0.37
N ARG A 196 -1.89 -4.31 0.35
CA ARG A 196 -2.22 -3.02 -0.25
C ARG A 196 -1.00 -2.51 -1.00
N LEU A 197 -1.22 -1.71 -2.04
CA LEU A 197 -0.14 -1.05 -2.75
C LEU A 197 -0.32 0.46 -2.64
N PHE A 198 0.78 1.18 -2.59
CA PHE A 198 0.79 2.64 -2.61
C PHE A 198 1.81 3.12 -3.63
N ILE A 199 1.41 4.06 -4.49
CA ILE A 199 2.30 4.68 -5.48
C ILE A 199 2.19 6.20 -5.36
N GLY A 200 3.18 6.84 -4.75
CA GLY A 200 3.21 8.28 -4.53
C GLY A 200 4.20 8.67 -3.42
N ASP A 201 4.63 9.93 -3.43
CA ASP A 201 5.42 10.52 -2.35
C ASP A 201 4.59 11.43 -1.43
N GLY A 202 3.32 11.67 -1.77
CA GLY A 202 2.40 12.42 -0.92
C GLY A 202 1.80 11.57 0.21
N TYR A 203 1.18 12.23 1.18
CA TYR A 203 0.43 11.60 2.27
C TYR A 203 -0.73 10.71 1.76
N ARG A 204 -1.33 11.11 0.64
CA ARG A 204 -2.29 10.31 -0.13
C ARG A 204 -1.81 10.21 -1.57
N SER A 205 -2.16 9.10 -2.22
CA SER A 205 -1.93 8.93 -3.64
C SER A 205 -3.20 9.16 -4.44
N VAL A 206 -3.06 9.85 -5.58
CA VAL A 206 -4.11 9.98 -6.60
C VAL A 206 -4.20 8.72 -7.48
N ILE A 207 -3.09 8.01 -7.64
CA ILE A 207 -2.94 6.89 -8.56
C ILE A 207 -3.36 5.56 -7.91
N LEU A 208 -2.75 5.25 -6.77
CA LEU A 208 -2.97 4.02 -6.04
C LEU A 208 -2.62 4.25 -4.58
N SER A 209 -3.61 4.17 -3.71
CA SER A 209 -3.47 4.42 -2.28
C SER A 209 -3.78 3.18 -1.45
N ASP A 210 -3.40 3.27 -0.17
CA ASP A 210 -3.72 2.31 0.88
C ASP A 210 -5.22 2.24 1.22
N PHE A 211 -6.04 3.10 0.59
CA PHE A 211 -7.50 3.00 0.63
C PHE A 211 -8.03 1.77 -0.13
N SER A 212 -7.27 1.29 -1.10
CA SER A 212 -7.63 0.13 -1.90
C SER A 212 -7.55 -1.17 -1.09
N ALA A 213 -8.37 -2.16 -1.46
CA ALA A 213 -8.28 -3.49 -0.88
C ALA A 213 -6.93 -4.16 -1.24
N PRO A 214 -6.42 -5.07 -0.40
CA PRO A 214 -5.20 -5.82 -0.71
C PRO A 214 -5.35 -6.64 -2.00
N MET A 215 -4.27 -6.68 -2.76
CA MET A 215 -4.20 -7.33 -4.07
C MET A 215 -2.99 -8.24 -4.15
N MET A 216 -3.12 -9.31 -4.94
CA MET A 216 -1.97 -10.15 -5.25
C MET A 216 -1.08 -9.38 -6.24
N TYR A 217 0.22 -9.34 -5.98
CA TYR A 217 1.15 -8.60 -6.83
C TYR A 217 2.49 -9.31 -7.01
N PHE A 218 3.09 -9.08 -8.17
CA PHE A 218 4.48 -9.35 -8.46
C PHE A 218 5.18 -8.03 -8.82
N LYS A 219 6.15 -7.63 -8.01
CA LYS A 219 6.92 -6.41 -8.14
C LYS A 219 8.35 -6.75 -8.59
N THR A 220 8.83 -6.03 -9.59
CA THR A 220 10.24 -6.00 -10.01
C THR A 220 10.77 -4.59 -9.76
N ASN A 221 11.90 -4.50 -9.07
CA ASN A 221 12.62 -3.24 -8.86
C ASN A 221 14.02 -3.39 -9.45
N ALA A 222 14.39 -2.50 -10.36
CA ALA A 222 15.69 -2.49 -11.01
C ALA A 222 16.32 -1.10 -10.90
N ARG A 223 17.58 -1.03 -10.48
CA ARG A 223 18.34 0.22 -10.38
C ARG A 223 19.51 0.22 -11.36
N ILE A 224 19.49 1.18 -12.29
CA ILE A 224 20.55 1.36 -13.28
C ILE A 224 21.03 2.80 -13.18
N TRP A 225 22.25 3.00 -12.68
CA TRP A 225 22.82 4.33 -12.43
C TRP A 225 21.95 5.16 -11.47
N LYS A 226 21.38 6.28 -11.96
CA LYS A 226 20.49 7.18 -11.22
C LYS A 226 19.01 6.91 -11.51
N PHE A 227 18.72 5.90 -12.33
CA PHE A 227 17.37 5.52 -12.68
C PHE A 227 16.93 4.34 -11.81
N GLU A 228 15.75 4.48 -11.23
CA GLU A 228 15.05 3.41 -10.56
C GLU A 228 13.80 3.08 -11.37
N PHE A 229 13.75 1.85 -11.84
CA PHE A 229 12.63 1.31 -12.59
C PHE A 229 11.88 0.33 -11.71
N ASN A 230 10.58 0.55 -11.54
CA ASN A 230 9.70 -0.38 -10.86
C ASN A 230 8.59 -0.83 -11.79
N SER A 231 8.28 -2.12 -11.76
CA SER A 231 7.16 -2.72 -12.49
C SER A 231 6.38 -3.60 -11.52
N ILE A 232 5.09 -3.33 -11.36
CA ILE A 232 4.20 -4.09 -10.50
C ILE A 232 3.07 -4.63 -11.36
N TYR A 233 2.94 -5.95 -11.36
CA TYR A 233 1.77 -6.63 -11.90
C TYR A 233 0.88 -7.03 -10.74
N SER A 234 -0.39 -6.69 -10.82
CA SER A 234 -1.34 -6.97 -9.77
C SER A 234 -2.64 -7.54 -10.30
N LYS A 235 -3.28 -8.33 -9.46
CA LYS A 235 -4.65 -8.80 -9.65
C LYS A 235 -5.53 -8.12 -8.59
N ALA A 236 -6.18 -7.03 -9.01
CA ALA A 236 -7.05 -6.23 -8.16
C ALA A 236 -8.47 -6.82 -8.16
N LEU A 237 -8.97 -7.19 -6.98
CA LEU A 237 -10.32 -7.69 -6.81
C LEU A 237 -11.30 -6.51 -6.69
N ASN A 238 -12.42 -6.58 -7.41
CA ASN A 238 -13.49 -5.61 -7.31
C ASN A 238 -14.56 -6.10 -6.33
N GLN A 239 -14.36 -5.75 -5.06
CA GLN A 239 -15.24 -6.14 -3.96
C GLN A 239 -16.63 -5.49 -4.02
N ASN A 240 -16.72 -4.37 -4.73
CA ASN A 240 -17.91 -3.54 -4.87
C ASN A 240 -18.71 -3.84 -6.16
N PHE A 241 -18.27 -4.82 -6.97
CA PHE A 241 -18.81 -5.04 -8.31
C PHE A 241 -20.33 -5.26 -8.30
N ASN A 242 -20.85 -6.16 -7.47
CA ASN A 242 -22.28 -6.49 -7.48
C ASN A 242 -23.16 -5.35 -6.95
N ASN A 243 -22.65 -4.58 -5.99
CA ASN A 243 -23.38 -3.46 -5.38
C ASN A 243 -23.52 -2.30 -6.37
N VAL A 244 -22.44 -1.94 -7.08
CA VAL A 244 -22.49 -0.87 -8.10
C VAL A 244 -23.25 -1.32 -9.35
N SER A 245 -23.25 -2.62 -9.66
CA SER A 245 -23.95 -3.18 -10.82
C SER A 245 -25.39 -3.59 -10.56
N ASN A 246 -25.95 -3.36 -9.36
CA ASN A 246 -27.32 -3.74 -8.98
C ASN A 246 -27.67 -5.21 -9.33
N LEU A 247 -26.70 -6.12 -9.20
CA LEU A 247 -26.94 -7.54 -9.49
C LEU A 247 -27.67 -8.16 -8.29
N LEU A 248 -28.85 -8.70 -8.54
CA LEU A 248 -29.78 -9.22 -7.51
C LEU A 248 -29.30 -10.47 -6.80
N GLU A 249 -28.28 -11.15 -7.32
CA GLU A 249 -27.66 -12.28 -6.64
C GLU A 249 -26.67 -11.75 -5.63
N GLU A 250 -27.08 -11.74 -4.35
CA GLU A 250 -26.15 -11.58 -3.23
C GLU A 250 -25.01 -12.58 -3.44
N THR A 251 -23.83 -12.06 -3.80
CA THR A 251 -22.65 -12.89 -3.76
C THR A 251 -22.52 -13.37 -2.34
N SER A 252 -22.75 -14.68 -2.14
CA SER A 252 -22.50 -15.34 -0.88
C SER A 252 -21.14 -14.90 -0.33
N ILE A 253 -20.95 -15.01 0.99
CA ILE A 253 -19.65 -14.73 1.62
C ILE A 253 -18.47 -15.49 0.94
N ASN A 254 -18.78 -16.53 0.15
CA ASN A 254 -17.86 -17.39 -0.57
C ASN A 254 -17.69 -17.06 -2.07
N SER A 255 -18.45 -16.14 -2.65
CA SER A 255 -18.41 -15.88 -4.09
C SER A 255 -17.17 -15.10 -4.50
N ARG A 256 -16.56 -15.46 -5.63
CA ARG A 256 -15.35 -14.80 -6.13
C ARG A 256 -15.65 -13.39 -6.63
N TYR A 257 -14.92 -12.40 -6.15
CA TYR A 257 -14.98 -11.05 -6.71
C TYR A 257 -14.39 -11.04 -8.13
N PRO A 258 -15.01 -10.34 -9.09
CA PRO A 258 -14.40 -10.10 -10.39
C PRO A 258 -13.06 -9.40 -10.21
N ALA A 259 -12.07 -9.75 -11.05
CA ALA A 259 -10.76 -9.16 -10.95
C ALA A 259 -10.42 -8.32 -12.18
N LYS A 260 -9.52 -7.36 -11.98
CA LYS A 260 -8.81 -6.66 -13.05
C LYS A 260 -7.33 -6.91 -12.90
N ILE A 261 -6.65 -7.01 -14.03
CA ILE A 261 -5.19 -7.09 -14.06
C ILE A 261 -4.67 -5.68 -14.26
N VAL A 262 -3.78 -5.24 -13.38
CA VAL A 262 -3.21 -3.89 -13.45
C VAL A 262 -1.70 -3.97 -13.44
N SER A 263 -1.09 -3.30 -14.41
CA SER A 263 0.36 -3.16 -14.56
C SER A 263 0.73 -1.71 -14.22
N TYR A 264 1.46 -1.51 -13.13
CA TYR A 264 1.96 -0.20 -12.72
C TYR A 264 3.46 -0.13 -13.01
N ASN A 265 3.91 0.90 -13.70
CA ASN A 265 5.30 1.04 -14.07
C ASN A 265 5.77 2.44 -13.75
N THR A 266 6.91 2.54 -13.08
CA THR A 266 7.47 3.83 -12.68
C THR A 266 8.92 3.90 -13.11
N LEU A 267 9.31 5.03 -13.67
CA LEU A 267 10.70 5.38 -13.95
C LEU A 267 11.05 6.64 -13.17
N SER A 268 11.88 6.47 -12.15
CA SER A 268 12.31 7.54 -11.26
C SER A 268 13.74 7.95 -11.55
N TYR A 269 14.00 9.25 -11.54
CA TYR A 269 15.31 9.86 -11.71
C TYR A 269 15.57 10.88 -10.60
N LYS A 270 16.70 10.73 -9.91
CA LYS A 270 17.10 11.59 -8.81
C LYS A 270 18.19 12.59 -9.20
N LEU A 271 17.98 13.85 -8.86
CA LEU A 271 18.91 14.95 -9.13
C LEU A 271 18.89 16.00 -8.01
N LYS A 272 19.96 16.04 -7.21
CA LYS A 272 20.22 17.10 -6.19
C LYS A 272 19.01 17.35 -5.27
N GLY A 273 18.52 16.29 -4.60
CA GLY A 273 17.34 16.34 -3.72
C GLY A 273 15.99 16.27 -4.44
N TRP A 274 15.92 16.55 -5.74
CA TRP A 274 14.70 16.34 -6.52
C TRP A 274 14.57 14.89 -6.97
N ASN A 275 13.36 14.35 -6.86
CA ASN A 275 12.98 13.05 -7.40
C ASN A 275 11.86 13.26 -8.42
N PHE A 276 12.13 12.89 -9.67
CA PHE A 276 11.18 12.95 -10.77
C PHE A 276 10.78 11.54 -11.15
N SER A 277 9.49 11.23 -11.15
CA SER A 277 8.98 9.90 -11.47
C SER A 277 7.91 9.97 -12.55
N LEU A 278 8.16 9.29 -13.67
CA LEU A 278 7.16 9.00 -14.70
C LEU A 278 6.41 7.74 -14.32
N ILE A 279 5.09 7.76 -14.43
CA ILE A 279 4.21 6.64 -14.06
C ILE A 279 3.35 6.28 -15.27
N GLU A 280 3.29 4.99 -15.61
CA GLU A 280 2.40 4.40 -16.63
C GLU A 280 1.59 3.28 -15.97
N ILE A 281 0.29 3.25 -16.21
CA ILE A 281 -0.63 2.28 -15.63
C ILE A 281 -1.53 1.72 -16.72
N LEU A 282 -1.47 0.41 -16.88
CA LEU A 282 -2.36 -0.31 -17.78
C LEU A 282 -3.30 -1.18 -16.96
N LEU A 283 -4.59 -0.89 -17.03
CA LEU A 283 -5.66 -1.65 -16.39
C LEU A 283 -6.42 -2.45 -17.45
N MET A 284 -6.55 -3.75 -17.24
CA MET A 284 -7.19 -4.69 -18.16
C MET A 284 -8.24 -5.54 -17.46
N THR A 285 -9.25 -5.96 -18.19
CA THR A 285 -10.18 -6.99 -17.73
C THR A 285 -9.49 -8.35 -17.68
N GLU A 286 -9.86 -9.20 -16.72
CA GLU A 286 -9.34 -10.58 -16.64
C GLU A 286 -9.70 -11.41 -17.89
N ASP A 287 -10.82 -11.09 -18.53
CA ASP A 287 -11.33 -11.78 -19.73
C ASP A 287 -10.68 -11.30 -21.04
N MET A 288 -9.73 -10.37 -21.00
CA MET A 288 -9.09 -9.85 -22.20
C MET A 288 -8.36 -10.98 -22.97
N PRO A 289 -8.71 -11.24 -24.24
CA PRO A 289 -8.03 -12.25 -25.03
C PRO A 289 -6.52 -11.97 -25.15
N GLY A 290 -5.69 -12.92 -24.75
CA GLY A 290 -4.24 -12.77 -24.79
C GLY A 290 -3.62 -12.03 -23.60
N TRP A 291 -4.32 -11.87 -22.47
CA TRP A 291 -3.71 -11.44 -21.20
C TRP A 291 -2.53 -12.32 -20.77
N GLN A 292 -2.33 -13.52 -21.33
CA GLN A 292 -1.16 -14.36 -21.04
C GLN A 292 0.10 -13.91 -21.80
N LYS A 293 -0.02 -12.97 -22.76
CA LYS A 293 1.11 -12.53 -23.57
C LYS A 293 2.00 -11.59 -22.75
N LEU A 294 3.19 -12.07 -22.39
CA LEU A 294 4.24 -11.30 -21.72
C LEU A 294 4.51 -9.93 -22.35
N THR A 295 4.34 -9.77 -23.67
CA THR A 295 4.51 -8.49 -24.38
C THR A 295 3.59 -7.38 -23.88
N ASN A 296 2.41 -7.73 -23.36
CA ASN A 296 1.46 -6.78 -22.78
C ASN A 296 1.93 -6.27 -21.41
N TYR A 297 2.94 -6.92 -20.82
CA TYR A 297 3.45 -6.67 -19.48
C TYR A 297 4.88 -6.12 -19.54
N ALA A 298 5.79 -6.83 -20.21
CA ALA A 298 7.23 -6.66 -20.11
C ALA A 298 7.84 -5.41 -20.77
N SER A 299 7.07 -4.59 -21.49
CA SER A 299 7.60 -3.41 -22.20
C SER A 299 6.94 -2.08 -21.80
N PRO A 300 6.96 -1.68 -20.52
CA PRO A 300 6.42 -0.40 -20.08
C PRO A 300 6.99 0.78 -20.83
N PHE A 301 6.18 1.84 -20.95
CA PHE A 301 6.44 3.08 -21.67
C PHE A 301 6.58 2.95 -23.20
N PHE A 302 6.65 1.72 -23.72
CA PHE A 302 6.69 1.45 -25.16
C PHE A 302 5.43 0.74 -25.68
N ARG A 303 4.52 0.31 -24.80
CA ARG A 303 3.29 -0.42 -25.16
C ARG A 303 2.32 0.38 -26.03
N GLY A 304 2.20 1.69 -25.80
CA GLY A 304 1.37 2.57 -26.64
C GLY A 304 1.79 2.60 -28.12
N PHE A 305 3.06 2.26 -28.43
CA PHE A 305 3.57 2.17 -29.80
C PHE A 305 3.38 0.79 -30.43
N TYR A 306 3.37 -0.27 -29.61
CA TYR A 306 3.40 -1.66 -30.08
C TYR A 306 2.05 -2.38 -30.04
N SER A 307 1.13 -1.94 -29.19
CA SER A 307 -0.07 -2.71 -28.89
C SER A 307 -1.33 -2.00 -29.42
N ASN A 308 -1.89 -2.54 -30.51
CA ASN A 308 -3.27 -2.26 -30.94
C ASN A 308 -4.25 -2.91 -29.95
N MET A 309 -4.14 -2.57 -28.66
CA MET A 309 -5.04 -3.08 -27.64
C MET A 309 -6.43 -2.50 -27.87
N ASN A 310 -7.42 -3.39 -27.82
CA ASN A 310 -8.81 -2.96 -27.89
C ASN A 310 -9.13 -2.16 -26.62
N THR A 311 -9.42 -0.87 -26.81
CA THR A 311 -9.75 0.10 -25.75
C THR A 311 -11.02 -0.28 -24.97
N SER A 312 -11.83 -1.22 -25.46
CA SER A 312 -12.98 -1.76 -24.73
C SER A 312 -12.57 -2.64 -23.54
N TYR A 313 -11.35 -3.20 -23.55
CA TYR A 313 -10.86 -4.13 -22.52
C TYR A 313 -9.72 -3.56 -21.68
N ALA A 314 -9.19 -2.39 -22.06
CA ALA A 314 -8.00 -1.82 -21.45
C ALA A 314 -8.10 -0.29 -21.32
N ASN A 315 -7.68 0.23 -20.17
CA ASN A 315 -7.48 1.65 -19.91
C ASN A 315 -6.01 1.89 -19.63
N ASP A 316 -5.46 2.93 -20.25
CA ASP A 316 -4.08 3.38 -20.05
C ASP A 316 -4.09 4.76 -19.36
N LEU A 317 -3.23 4.93 -18.38
CA LEU A 317 -3.08 6.16 -17.60
C LEU A 317 -1.59 6.49 -17.49
N ALA A 318 -1.25 7.76 -17.64
CA ALA A 318 0.09 8.26 -17.42
C ALA A 318 0.07 9.37 -16.36
N GLY A 319 1.14 9.47 -15.60
CA GLY A 319 1.29 10.46 -14.53
C GLY A 319 2.73 10.88 -14.30
N LEU A 320 2.88 12.00 -13.60
CA LEU A 320 4.16 12.49 -13.13
C LEU A 320 4.06 12.71 -11.63
N ASN A 321 5.08 12.26 -10.88
CA ASN A 321 5.27 12.59 -9.49
C ASN A 321 6.62 13.31 -9.34
N ILE A 322 6.61 14.45 -8.63
CA ILE A 322 7.78 15.25 -8.34
C ILE A 322 7.81 15.47 -6.82
N SER A 323 8.91 15.07 -6.19
CA SER A 323 9.15 15.30 -4.77
C SER A 323 10.53 15.94 -4.56
N TRP A 324 10.67 16.66 -3.45
CA TRP A 324 11.92 17.29 -3.02
C TRP A 324 12.25 16.80 -1.61
N GLN A 325 13.44 16.27 -1.44
CA GLN A 325 14.01 15.76 -0.18
C GLN A 325 14.97 16.80 0.40
#